data_AF-A0A8C9ZX72-F1
#
_entry.id   AF-A0A8C9ZX72-F1
#
_cell.length_a   1.000
_cell.length_b   1.000
_cell.length_c   1.000
_cell.angle_alpha   90.00
_cell.angle_beta   90.00
_cell.angle_gamma   90.00
#
_symmetry.space_group_name_H-M   'P 1'
#
loop_
_entity.id
_entity.type
_entity.pdbx_description
1 polymer ?
#
loop_
_entity_poly.entity_id
_entity_poly.type
_entity_poly.pdbx_seq_one_letter_code
_entity_poly.pdbx_strand_id
1 'polypeptide(L)'
;MSIIGAEDEDFENDLNDVMEDQCAHFNNIDQLKERPTHLLVFMQHVILQFDPAPLLCYLHAELFKNLSAKETKKQFVEFYNTFLDKGAILRVVLPANVAYELDRTRPDLLHEDTQKRYVQEVQSLQAAEVAKQLEDFRQKRMMGMTPNEAELIDVENHYPTDRVPMEMKEKSVAENLLDKMSETQPTIVSDEEKCQSIFAAVAFFMKHLGVKTRAVDSKKSRGGFFRRQLVKVGYHQLCKHVVLPFFPVTADVKPKTEAEGTRRPEFPTPPFFCRMVTSLLINP
;
A
#
# COMPACT_ATOMS: atom_id res chain seq x y z
N MET A 1 19.86 45.04 -20.12
CA MET A 1 20.96 44.07 -20.26
C MET A 1 20.53 42.84 -19.49
N SER A 2 20.32 41.71 -20.16
CA SER A 2 20.23 40.43 -19.45
C SER A 2 21.62 40.09 -18.91
N ILE A 3 21.67 39.70 -17.65
CA ILE A 3 22.90 39.25 -17.00
C ILE A 3 23.10 37.80 -17.45
N ILE A 4 24.22 37.51 -18.10
CA ILE A 4 24.60 36.16 -18.54
C ILE A 4 25.31 35.49 -17.36
N GLY A 5 24.81 34.33 -16.94
CA GLY A 5 25.44 33.51 -15.91
C GLY A 5 26.73 32.88 -16.44
N ALA A 6 27.75 32.81 -15.58
CA ALA A 6 29.05 32.24 -15.94
C ALA A 6 29.03 30.73 -16.22
N GLU A 7 27.90 30.05 -15.95
CA GLU A 7 27.67 28.62 -16.13
C GLU A 7 26.54 28.35 -17.16
N ASP A 8 25.98 29.37 -17.81
CA ASP A 8 24.82 29.22 -18.71
C ASP A 8 25.12 28.29 -19.91
N GLU A 9 26.38 28.27 -20.40
CA GLU A 9 26.81 27.40 -21.52
C GLU A 9 26.83 25.90 -21.15
N ASP A 10 26.92 25.56 -19.86
CA ASP A 10 26.97 24.16 -19.39
C ASP A 10 25.57 23.56 -19.13
N PHE A 11 24.52 24.40 -19.03
CA PHE A 11 23.14 23.99 -18.69
C PHE A 11 22.12 24.23 -19.82
N GLU A 12 22.54 24.62 -21.03
CA GLU A 12 21.59 24.91 -22.12
C GLU A 12 20.72 23.70 -22.52
N ASN A 13 21.24 22.47 -22.37
CA ASN A 13 20.47 21.26 -22.62
C ASN A 13 19.44 20.97 -21.50
N ASP A 14 19.80 21.22 -20.24
CA ASP A 14 18.93 20.97 -19.08
C ASP A 14 17.78 21.97 -18.99
N LEU A 15 17.98 23.21 -19.47
CA LEU A 15 16.95 24.26 -19.46
C LEU A 15 15.82 24.02 -20.46
N ASN A 16 16.10 23.35 -21.59
CA ASN A 16 15.07 23.03 -22.59
C ASN A 16 14.17 21.86 -22.15
N ASP A 17 14.71 20.88 -21.41
CA ASP A 17 13.95 19.71 -20.92
C ASP A 17 12.91 20.06 -19.84
N VAL A 18 13.14 21.12 -19.05
CA VAL A 18 12.25 21.48 -17.91
C VAL A 18 10.93 22.11 -18.37
N MET A 19 10.87 22.67 -19.59
CA MET A 19 9.71 23.45 -20.07
C MET A 19 8.75 22.66 -20.95
N GLU A 20 9.18 21.57 -21.61
CA GLU A 20 8.39 20.95 -22.69
C GLU A 20 7.50 19.77 -22.25
N ASP A 21 7.70 19.17 -21.08
CA ASP A 21 6.94 17.98 -20.71
C ASP A 21 6.28 18.05 -19.31
N GLN A 22 5.28 18.93 -19.18
CA GLN A 22 4.22 18.70 -18.22
C GLN A 22 3.43 17.47 -18.67
N CYS A 23 3.98 16.27 -18.44
CA CYS A 23 3.35 15.01 -18.78
C CYS A 23 1.92 14.98 -18.24
N ALA A 24 0.96 15.11 -19.15
CA ALA A 24 -0.45 15.31 -18.80
C ALA A 24 -1.03 14.12 -18.01
N HIS A 25 -0.34 12.98 -18.01
CA HIS A 25 -0.73 11.74 -17.34
C HIS A 25 -0.85 11.88 -15.82
N PHE A 26 -0.11 12.80 -15.20
CA PHE A 26 -0.19 13.04 -13.75
C PHE A 26 -1.24 14.09 -13.36
N ASN A 27 -2.04 14.59 -14.30
CA ASN A 27 -3.08 15.58 -13.98
C ASN A 27 -4.32 14.96 -13.34
N ASN A 28 -4.65 13.71 -13.67
CA ASN A 28 -5.81 13.02 -13.15
C ASN A 28 -5.52 11.52 -12.97
N ILE A 29 -5.91 10.98 -11.82
CA ILE A 29 -5.84 9.56 -11.51
C ILE A 29 -6.56 8.68 -12.55
N ASP A 30 -7.60 9.19 -13.21
CA ASP A 30 -8.32 8.48 -14.26
C ASP A 30 -7.46 8.19 -15.50
N GLN A 31 -6.50 9.07 -15.82
CA GLN A 31 -5.54 8.85 -16.90
C GLN A 31 -4.38 7.99 -16.39
N LEU A 32 -3.93 8.23 -15.16
CA LEU A 32 -2.78 7.54 -14.58
C LEU A 32 -3.05 6.04 -14.35
N LYS A 33 -4.27 5.67 -13.95
CA LYS A 33 -4.60 4.27 -13.59
C LYS A 33 -4.53 3.29 -14.77
N GLU A 34 -4.53 3.79 -16.01
CA GLU A 34 -4.40 2.97 -17.23
C GLU A 34 -2.94 2.80 -17.68
N ARG A 35 -2.01 3.52 -17.03
CA ARG A 35 -0.60 3.64 -17.40
C ARG A 35 0.29 2.94 -16.37
N PRO A 36 0.68 1.67 -16.57
CA PRO A 36 1.30 0.88 -15.50
C PRO A 36 2.65 1.42 -15.02
N THR A 37 3.49 1.97 -15.91
CA THR A 37 4.79 2.56 -15.50
C THR A 37 4.58 3.82 -14.69
N HIS A 38 3.79 4.77 -15.22
CA HIS A 38 3.50 6.03 -14.56
C HIS A 38 2.85 5.81 -13.19
N LEU A 39 1.92 4.86 -13.13
CA LEU A 39 1.27 4.48 -11.88
C LEU A 39 2.24 3.87 -10.87
N LEU A 40 3.18 3.01 -11.29
CA LEU A 40 4.17 2.43 -10.38
C LEU A 40 5.08 3.48 -9.76
N VAL A 41 5.56 4.43 -10.57
CA VAL A 41 6.40 5.52 -10.08
C VAL A 41 5.63 6.38 -9.07
N PHE A 42 4.37 6.71 -9.37
CA PHE A 42 3.50 7.40 -8.42
C PHE A 42 3.24 6.58 -7.14
N MET A 43 2.95 5.29 -7.26
CA MET A 43 2.77 4.40 -6.11
C MET A 43 4.02 4.36 -5.23
N GLN A 44 5.20 4.28 -5.83
CA GLN A 44 6.46 4.28 -5.08
C GLN A 44 6.66 5.59 -4.32
N HIS A 45 6.37 6.73 -4.94
CA HIS A 45 6.35 8.02 -4.24
C HIS A 45 5.41 8.02 -3.04
N VAL A 46 4.17 7.54 -3.23
CA VAL A 46 3.17 7.47 -2.17
C VAL A 46 3.60 6.54 -1.03
N ILE A 47 4.21 5.39 -1.33
CA ILE A 47 4.72 4.47 -0.30
C ILE A 47 5.85 5.12 0.52
N LEU A 48 6.67 5.96 -0.10
CA LEU A 48 7.81 6.62 0.56
C LEU A 48 7.41 7.87 1.35
N GLN A 49 6.44 8.64 0.87
CA GLN A 49 6.13 9.97 1.40
C GLN A 49 4.79 10.06 2.16
N PHE A 50 3.86 9.14 1.89
CA PHE A 50 2.49 9.20 2.37
C PHE A 50 2.02 7.89 2.99
N ASP A 51 0.77 7.85 3.42
CA ASP A 51 0.09 6.59 3.68
C ASP A 51 -0.39 5.98 2.36
N PRO A 52 0.05 4.76 1.99
CA PRO A 52 -0.38 4.10 0.75
C PRO A 52 -1.80 3.54 0.80
N ALA A 53 -2.40 3.42 1.98
CA ALA A 53 -3.71 2.79 2.13
C ALA A 53 -4.83 3.49 1.31
N PRO A 54 -5.00 4.82 1.31
CA PRO A 54 -6.02 5.51 0.52
C PRO A 54 -5.87 5.28 -0.99
N LEU A 55 -4.64 5.36 -1.53
CA LEU A 55 -4.37 5.13 -2.95
C LEU A 55 -4.67 3.69 -3.35
N LEU A 56 -4.15 2.72 -2.59
CA LEU A 56 -4.35 1.30 -2.88
C LEU A 56 -5.84 0.93 -2.78
N CYS A 57 -6.55 1.47 -1.79
CA CYS A 57 -7.98 1.30 -1.65
C CYS A 57 -8.74 1.87 -2.87
N TYR A 58 -8.41 3.09 -3.29
CA TYR A 58 -9.03 3.74 -4.46
C TYR A 58 -8.85 2.90 -5.74
N LEU A 59 -7.65 2.38 -5.97
CA LEU A 59 -7.34 1.57 -7.15
C LEU A 59 -7.99 0.20 -7.11
N HIS A 60 -7.99 -0.47 -5.96
CA HIS A 60 -8.69 -1.76 -5.81
C HIS A 60 -10.21 -1.60 -5.95
N ALA A 61 -10.77 -0.47 -5.51
CA ALA A 61 -12.17 -0.15 -5.71
C ALA A 61 -12.54 -0.02 -7.20
N GLU A 62 -11.63 0.48 -8.03
CA GLU A 62 -11.84 0.64 -9.47
C GLU A 62 -12.11 -0.69 -10.19
N LEU A 63 -11.50 -1.77 -9.69
CA LEU A 63 -11.63 -3.10 -10.29
C LEU A 63 -13.08 -3.59 -10.26
N PHE A 64 -13.86 -3.19 -9.24
CA PHE A 64 -15.26 -3.61 -9.08
C PHE A 64 -16.19 -3.13 -10.20
N LYS A 65 -15.80 -2.12 -10.99
CA LYS A 65 -16.59 -1.61 -12.11
C LYS A 65 -16.76 -2.66 -13.22
N ASN A 66 -15.79 -3.54 -13.40
CA ASN A 66 -15.74 -4.51 -14.49
C ASN A 66 -15.98 -5.97 -14.05
N LEU A 67 -16.22 -6.23 -12.76
CA LEU A 67 -16.40 -7.58 -12.23
C LEU A 67 -17.83 -8.10 -12.38
N SER A 68 -17.93 -9.41 -12.66
CA SER A 68 -19.20 -10.14 -12.60
C SER A 68 -19.69 -10.30 -11.15
N ALA A 69 -20.95 -10.68 -10.99
CA ALA A 69 -21.59 -10.95 -9.70
C ALA A 69 -20.80 -11.91 -8.79
N LYS A 70 -20.36 -13.01 -9.40
CA LYS A 70 -19.63 -14.07 -8.69
C LYS A 70 -18.25 -13.61 -8.24
N GLU A 71 -17.57 -12.84 -9.08
CA GLU A 71 -16.24 -12.31 -8.78
C GLU A 71 -16.33 -11.19 -7.73
N THR A 72 -17.32 -10.32 -7.84
CA THR A 72 -17.58 -9.24 -6.88
C THR A 72 -17.68 -9.78 -5.47
N LYS A 73 -18.45 -10.84 -5.23
CA LYS A 73 -18.58 -11.45 -3.89
C LYS A 73 -17.23 -11.91 -3.33
N LYS A 74 -16.41 -12.55 -4.14
CA LYS A 74 -15.08 -13.02 -3.71
C LYS A 74 -14.15 -11.85 -3.43
N GLN A 75 -14.07 -10.92 -4.38
CA GLN A 75 -13.17 -9.76 -4.30
C GLN A 75 -13.56 -8.81 -3.17
N PHE A 76 -14.85 -8.65 -2.89
CA PHE A 76 -15.33 -7.80 -1.80
C PHE A 76 -14.85 -8.29 -0.43
N VAL A 77 -14.79 -9.61 -0.21
CA VAL A 77 -14.29 -10.17 1.05
C VAL A 77 -12.79 -9.90 1.21
N GLU A 78 -12.01 -10.05 0.14
CA GLU A 78 -10.57 -9.74 0.15
C GLU A 78 -10.33 -8.23 0.37
N PHE A 79 -11.12 -7.38 -0.30
CA PHE A 79 -11.11 -5.92 -0.15
C PHE A 79 -11.48 -5.49 1.27
N TYR A 80 -12.55 -6.06 1.84
CA TYR A 80 -12.98 -5.80 3.21
C TYR A 80 -11.86 -6.11 4.20
N ASN A 81 -11.27 -7.31 4.13
CA ASN A 81 -10.21 -7.73 5.05
C ASN A 81 -8.90 -6.93 4.89
N THR A 82 -8.72 -6.23 3.77
CA THR A 82 -7.48 -5.49 3.47
C THR A 82 -7.60 -4.00 3.79
N PHE A 83 -8.79 -3.41 3.60
CA PHE A 83 -8.98 -1.96 3.72
C PHE A 83 -10.08 -1.52 4.69
N LEU A 84 -11.12 -2.33 4.88
CA LEU A 84 -12.33 -1.90 5.61
C LEU A 84 -12.41 -2.46 7.03
N ASP A 85 -11.83 -3.65 7.25
CA ASP A 85 -11.89 -4.31 8.55
C ASP A 85 -11.19 -3.48 9.64
N LYS A 86 -11.71 -3.55 10.86
CA LYS A 86 -11.16 -2.77 11.99
C LYS A 86 -9.72 -3.13 12.30
N GLY A 87 -9.31 -4.38 12.05
CA GLY A 87 -7.95 -4.88 12.21
C GLY A 87 -7.16 -4.94 10.91
N ALA A 88 -7.63 -4.33 9.83
CA ALA A 88 -6.91 -4.34 8.56
C ALA A 88 -5.59 -3.55 8.65
N ILE A 89 -4.52 -4.11 8.07
CA ILE A 89 -3.19 -3.49 8.04
C ILE A 89 -3.17 -2.20 7.21
N LEU A 90 -3.96 -2.17 6.12
CA LEU A 90 -4.12 -1.01 5.24
C LEU A 90 -5.49 -0.37 5.42
N ARG A 91 -5.92 -0.21 6.66
CA ARG A 91 -7.23 0.35 6.98
C ARG A 91 -7.36 1.80 6.50
N VAL A 92 -8.45 2.11 5.82
CA VAL A 92 -8.79 3.48 5.39
C VAL A 92 -9.90 4.09 6.24
N VAL A 93 -10.08 5.41 6.10
CA VAL A 93 -11.23 6.11 6.67
C VAL A 93 -12.48 5.70 5.90
N LEU A 94 -13.55 5.35 6.61
CA LEU A 94 -14.82 4.92 6.04
C LEU A 94 -15.92 5.96 6.23
N PRO A 95 -16.86 6.09 5.28
CA PRO A 95 -18.10 6.81 5.51
C PRO A 95 -18.84 6.24 6.73
N ALA A 96 -19.40 7.09 7.58
CA ALA A 96 -19.99 6.68 8.86
C ALA A 96 -21.15 5.67 8.69
N ASN A 97 -21.97 5.85 7.65
CA ASN A 97 -23.04 4.94 7.27
C ASN A 97 -22.49 3.56 6.86
N VAL A 98 -21.46 3.52 6.02
CA VAL A 98 -20.84 2.26 5.56
C VAL A 98 -20.20 1.52 6.73
N ALA A 99 -19.45 2.23 7.59
CA ALA A 99 -18.84 1.65 8.78
C ALA A 99 -19.88 1.04 9.73
N TYR A 100 -20.99 1.75 9.98
CA TYR A 100 -22.07 1.30 10.85
C TYR A 100 -22.76 0.03 10.33
N GLU A 101 -22.99 -0.07 9.03
CA GLU A 101 -23.62 -1.23 8.40
C GLU A 101 -22.68 -2.45 8.39
N LEU A 102 -21.40 -2.25 8.10
CA LEU A 102 -20.38 -3.30 8.11
C LEU A 102 -20.13 -3.89 9.51
N ASP A 103 -20.31 -3.08 10.56
CA ASP A 103 -20.21 -3.54 11.95
C ASP A 103 -21.32 -4.52 12.37
N ARG A 104 -22.45 -4.50 11.66
CA ARG A 104 -23.66 -5.27 12.00
C ARG A 104 -23.92 -6.42 11.05
N THR A 105 -23.47 -6.27 9.81
CA THR A 105 -23.74 -7.22 8.75
C THR A 105 -22.44 -7.80 8.23
N ARG A 106 -22.32 -9.13 8.27
CA ARG A 106 -21.15 -9.82 7.74
C ARG A 106 -21.01 -9.54 6.22
N PRO A 107 -19.80 -9.20 5.72
CA PRO A 107 -19.56 -8.91 4.30
C PRO A 107 -20.09 -9.97 3.32
N ASP A 108 -20.00 -11.25 3.72
CA ASP A 108 -20.45 -12.41 2.93
C ASP A 108 -21.97 -12.46 2.69
N LEU A 109 -22.75 -11.77 3.53
CA LEU A 109 -24.22 -11.76 3.47
C LEU A 109 -24.77 -10.58 2.66
N LEU A 110 -23.92 -9.61 2.30
CA LEU A 110 -24.33 -8.44 1.53
C LEU A 110 -24.69 -8.83 0.09
N HIS A 111 -25.72 -8.16 -0.44
CA HIS A 111 -26.04 -8.26 -1.86
C HIS A 111 -24.94 -7.58 -2.69
N GLU A 112 -24.71 -8.07 -3.91
CA GLU A 112 -23.70 -7.51 -4.82
C GLU A 112 -23.89 -6.00 -5.03
N ASP A 113 -25.12 -5.55 -5.26
CA ASP A 113 -25.40 -4.13 -5.50
C ASP A 113 -25.01 -3.27 -4.29
N THR A 114 -25.24 -3.79 -3.07
CA THR A 114 -24.83 -3.12 -1.83
C THR A 114 -23.31 -3.11 -1.69
N GLN A 115 -22.64 -4.21 -2.02
CA GLN A 115 -21.17 -4.29 -2.03
C GLN A 115 -20.57 -3.26 -2.98
N LYS A 116 -21.05 -3.20 -4.23
CA LYS A 116 -20.59 -2.22 -5.23
C LYS A 116 -20.84 -0.78 -4.77
N ARG A 117 -22.00 -0.50 -4.18
CA ARG A 117 -22.32 0.82 -3.63
C ARG A 117 -21.35 1.22 -2.51
N TYR A 118 -21.09 0.34 -1.54
CA TYR A 118 -20.15 0.61 -0.45
C TYR A 118 -18.73 0.86 -0.97
N VAL A 119 -18.28 0.06 -1.94
CA VAL A 119 -16.98 0.27 -2.59
C VAL A 119 -16.92 1.66 -3.25
N GLN A 120 -17.96 2.07 -3.97
CA GLN A 120 -18.03 3.38 -4.60
C GLN A 120 -18.03 4.54 -3.59
N GLU A 121 -18.79 4.42 -2.49
CA GLU A 121 -18.81 5.43 -1.44
C GLU A 121 -17.44 5.57 -0.76
N VAL A 122 -16.77 4.45 -0.46
CA VAL A 122 -15.40 4.44 0.10
C VAL A 122 -14.41 5.03 -0.89
N GLN A 123 -14.51 4.69 -2.18
CA GLN A 123 -13.65 5.22 -3.25
C GLN A 123 -13.78 6.74 -3.35
N SER A 124 -15.01 7.25 -3.34
CA SER A 124 -15.30 8.70 -3.38
C SER A 124 -14.66 9.44 -2.20
N LEU A 125 -14.71 8.84 -1.01
CA LEU A 125 -14.09 9.43 0.19
C LEU A 125 -12.56 9.50 0.09
N GLN A 126 -11.90 8.51 -0.54
CA GLN A 126 -10.45 8.52 -0.71
C GLN A 126 -9.97 9.45 -1.84
N ALA A 127 -10.86 9.84 -2.77
CA ALA A 127 -10.49 10.60 -3.96
C ALA A 127 -9.77 11.93 -3.63
N ALA A 128 -10.17 12.61 -2.55
CA ALA A 128 -9.53 13.85 -2.13
C ALA A 128 -8.07 13.65 -1.67
N GLU A 129 -7.79 12.58 -0.92
CA GLU A 129 -6.41 12.29 -0.50
C GLU A 129 -5.55 11.85 -1.68
N VAL A 130 -6.11 11.06 -2.61
CA VAL A 130 -5.39 10.67 -3.85
C VAL A 130 -5.07 11.89 -4.70
N ALA A 131 -6.00 12.83 -4.85
CA ALA A 131 -5.76 14.08 -5.60
C ALA A 131 -4.65 14.93 -4.95
N LYS A 132 -4.63 15.00 -3.62
CA LYS A 132 -3.56 15.69 -2.87
C LYS A 132 -2.20 15.02 -3.05
N GLN A 133 -2.14 13.69 -3.01
CA GLN A 133 -0.91 12.94 -3.26
C GLN A 133 -0.39 13.15 -4.68
N LEU A 134 -1.30 13.21 -5.65
CA LEU A 134 -0.97 13.45 -7.05
C LEU A 134 -0.45 14.89 -7.27
N GLU A 135 -1.06 15.88 -6.62
CA GLU A 135 -0.56 17.26 -6.60
C GLU A 135 0.87 17.35 -6.06
N ASP A 136 1.14 16.73 -4.91
CA ASP A 136 2.48 16.70 -4.33
C ASP A 136 3.48 16.02 -5.28
N PHE A 137 3.11 14.89 -5.89
CA PHE A 137 3.96 14.22 -6.86
C PHE A 137 4.34 15.14 -8.03
N ARG A 138 3.38 15.89 -8.61
CA ARG A 138 3.67 16.86 -9.68
C ARG A 138 4.67 17.93 -9.24
N GLN A 139 4.49 18.46 -8.03
CA GLN A 139 5.38 19.48 -7.47
C GLN A 139 6.79 18.92 -7.24
N LYS A 140 6.91 17.68 -6.75
CA LYS A 140 8.19 17.00 -6.58
C LYS A 140 8.86 16.66 -7.91
N ARG A 141 8.07 16.30 -8.93
CA ARG A 141 8.57 16.02 -10.29
C ARG A 141 9.20 17.27 -10.91
N MET A 142 8.54 18.43 -10.80
CA MET A 142 9.08 19.71 -11.27
C MET A 142 10.42 20.08 -10.62
N MET A 143 10.72 19.53 -9.44
CA MET A 143 11.98 19.74 -8.73
C MET A 143 13.00 18.61 -8.95
N GLY A 144 12.69 17.62 -9.80
CA GLY A 144 13.54 16.45 -10.02
C GLY A 144 13.67 15.52 -8.79
N MET A 145 12.70 15.56 -7.87
CA MET A 145 12.74 14.81 -6.60
C MET A 145 11.88 13.53 -6.62
N THR A 146 11.48 13.06 -7.80
CA THR A 146 10.68 11.84 -7.97
C THR A 146 11.57 10.62 -8.18
N PRO A 147 11.24 9.45 -7.58
CA PRO A 147 11.98 8.22 -7.82
C PRO A 147 11.77 7.73 -9.26
N ASN A 148 12.75 7.01 -9.82
CA ASN A 148 12.66 6.35 -11.13
C ASN A 148 12.25 7.26 -12.30
N GLU A 149 12.70 8.52 -12.28
CA GLU A 149 12.45 9.47 -13.37
C GLU A 149 13.05 8.97 -14.69
N ALA A 150 14.21 8.30 -14.64
CA ALA A 150 14.86 7.74 -15.82
C ALA A 150 13.97 6.70 -16.53
N GLU A 151 13.26 5.86 -15.77
CA GLU A 151 12.31 4.90 -16.34
C GLU A 151 11.05 5.55 -16.91
N LEU A 152 10.61 6.70 -16.38
CA LEU A 152 9.53 7.48 -17.00
C LEU A 152 9.98 8.06 -18.33
N ILE A 153 11.13 8.73 -18.34
CA ILE A 153 11.71 9.34 -19.54
C ILE A 153 11.92 8.29 -20.64
N ASP A 154 12.37 7.08 -20.29
CA ASP A 154 12.53 5.96 -21.25
C ASP A 154 11.20 5.51 -21.90
N VAL A 155 10.07 5.68 -21.20
CA VAL A 155 8.73 5.40 -21.75
C VAL A 155 8.19 6.60 -22.53
N GLU A 156 8.35 7.81 -22.01
CA GLU A 156 7.87 9.06 -22.61
C GLU A 156 8.58 9.34 -23.95
N ASN A 157 9.88 9.11 -24.03
CA ASN A 157 10.67 9.27 -25.26
C ASN A 157 10.56 8.11 -26.25
N HIS A 158 9.83 7.04 -25.93
CA HIS A 158 9.74 5.87 -26.80
C HIS A 158 8.85 6.15 -28.02
N TYR A 159 9.46 6.18 -29.20
CA TYR A 159 8.72 6.28 -30.45
C TYR A 159 8.03 4.94 -30.79
N PRO A 160 6.70 4.90 -30.96
CA PRO A 160 5.99 3.65 -31.25
C PRO A 160 6.42 3.10 -32.61
N THR A 161 6.75 1.80 -32.63
CA THR A 161 7.09 1.07 -33.86
C THR A 161 6.17 -0.14 -34.01
N ASP A 162 6.03 -0.66 -35.24
CA ASP A 162 5.21 -1.87 -35.50
C ASP A 162 5.63 -3.09 -34.65
N ARG A 163 6.90 -3.14 -34.23
CA ARG A 163 7.44 -4.23 -33.40
C ARG A 163 7.22 -3.98 -31.91
N VAL A 164 7.25 -2.72 -31.47
CA VAL A 164 7.12 -2.34 -30.06
C VAL A 164 6.15 -1.16 -29.96
N PRO A 165 4.85 -1.45 -29.84
CA PRO A 165 3.85 -0.45 -29.49
C PRO A 165 4.17 0.18 -28.14
N MET A 166 3.71 1.42 -27.95
CA MET A 166 3.91 2.18 -26.71
C MET A 166 3.42 1.39 -25.48
N GLU A 167 2.23 0.79 -25.57
CA GLU A 167 1.67 -0.04 -24.49
C GLU A 167 2.56 -1.22 -24.08
N MET A 168 3.28 -1.80 -25.03
CA MET A 168 4.17 -2.94 -24.77
C MET A 168 5.46 -2.48 -24.09
N LYS A 169 6.03 -1.36 -24.53
CA LYS A 169 7.18 -0.72 -23.86
C LYS A 169 6.81 -0.36 -22.43
N GLU A 170 5.66 0.29 -22.23
CA GLU A 170 5.19 0.70 -20.91
C GLU A 170 5.00 -0.51 -19.99
N LYS A 171 4.31 -1.56 -20.43
CA LYS A 171 4.19 -2.80 -19.65
C LYS A 171 5.56 -3.41 -19.32
N SER A 172 6.49 -3.46 -20.28
CA SER A 172 7.81 -4.02 -20.05
C SER A 172 8.63 -3.23 -19.02
N VAL A 173 8.55 -1.90 -19.03
CA VAL A 173 9.23 -1.06 -18.04
C VAL A 173 8.57 -1.22 -16.68
N ALA A 174 7.25 -1.28 -16.63
CA ALA A 174 6.51 -1.56 -15.41
C ALA A 174 6.87 -2.92 -14.78
N GLU A 175 7.10 -3.97 -15.58
CA GLU A 175 7.57 -5.28 -15.08
C GLU A 175 8.91 -5.13 -14.35
N ASN A 176 9.87 -4.44 -14.97
CA ASN A 176 11.18 -4.21 -14.36
C ASN A 176 11.09 -3.36 -13.09
N LEU A 177 10.25 -2.30 -13.09
CA LEU A 177 10.04 -1.46 -11.91
C LEU A 177 9.40 -2.23 -10.77
N LEU A 178 8.41 -3.07 -11.07
CA LEU A 178 7.73 -3.90 -10.07
C LEU A 178 8.70 -4.91 -9.43
N ASP A 179 9.58 -5.51 -10.24
CA ASP A 179 10.62 -6.42 -9.74
C ASP A 179 11.62 -5.65 -8.84
N LYS A 180 12.12 -4.47 -9.27
CA LYS A 180 12.99 -3.60 -8.45
C LYS A 180 12.34 -3.19 -7.12
N MET A 181 11.06 -2.79 -7.18
CA MET A 181 10.27 -2.47 -5.98
C MET A 181 10.14 -3.69 -5.07
N SER A 182 10.10 -4.91 -5.62
CA SER A 182 10.00 -6.15 -4.85
C SER A 182 11.29 -6.57 -4.13
N GLU A 183 12.44 -6.20 -4.68
CA GLU A 183 13.74 -6.45 -4.06
C GLU A 183 14.05 -5.44 -2.95
N THR A 184 13.55 -4.21 -3.10
CA THR A 184 13.78 -3.10 -2.16
C THR A 184 12.74 -2.99 -1.04
N GLN A 185 11.73 -3.87 -1.01
CA GLN A 185 10.65 -3.86 0.01
C GLN A 185 11.16 -3.74 1.46
N PRO A 186 12.17 -4.52 1.92
CA PRO A 186 12.55 -4.55 3.34
C PRO A 186 13.16 -3.25 3.84
N THR A 187 13.67 -2.40 2.94
CA THR A 187 14.31 -1.13 3.31
C THR A 187 13.35 0.05 3.34
N ILE A 188 12.16 -0.10 2.73
CA ILE A 188 11.19 0.98 2.54
C ILE A 188 10.23 1.08 3.73
N VAL A 189 9.78 -0.06 4.27
CA VAL A 189 8.85 -0.13 5.41
C VAL A 189 9.42 -1.05 6.48
N SER A 190 9.65 -0.52 7.68
CA SER A 190 10.25 -1.28 8.80
C SER A 190 9.35 -2.39 9.35
N ASP A 191 8.03 -2.28 9.13
CA ASP A 191 7.05 -3.29 9.49
C ASP A 191 6.90 -4.28 8.33
N GLU A 192 7.41 -5.50 8.51
CA GLU A 192 7.42 -6.55 7.49
C GLU A 192 5.99 -6.95 7.05
N GLU A 193 5.02 -6.97 7.96
CA GLU A 193 3.63 -7.35 7.64
C GLU A 193 2.93 -6.24 6.84
N LYS A 194 3.15 -4.98 7.22
CA LYS A 194 2.66 -3.83 6.46
C LYS A 194 3.29 -3.74 5.09
N CYS A 195 4.60 -3.92 5.03
CA CYS A 195 5.36 -3.98 3.80
C CYS A 195 4.76 -5.03 2.84
N GLN A 196 4.67 -6.28 3.30
CA GLN A 196 4.11 -7.39 2.52
C GLN A 196 2.68 -7.10 2.03
N SER A 197 1.85 -6.46 2.85
CA SER A 197 0.47 -6.10 2.50
C SER A 197 0.41 -5.02 1.40
N ILE A 198 1.25 -3.98 1.48
CA ILE A 198 1.36 -2.92 0.47
C ILE A 198 1.75 -3.54 -0.87
N PHE A 199 2.83 -4.30 -0.91
CA PHE A 199 3.35 -4.83 -2.16
C PHE A 199 2.45 -5.93 -2.76
N ALA A 200 1.77 -6.72 -1.92
CA ALA A 200 0.73 -7.63 -2.41
C ALA A 200 -0.42 -6.87 -3.10
N ALA A 201 -0.84 -5.73 -2.55
CA ALA A 201 -1.89 -4.89 -3.14
C ALA A 201 -1.42 -4.22 -4.44
N VAL A 202 -0.18 -3.73 -4.49
CA VAL A 202 0.44 -3.18 -5.72
C VAL A 202 0.51 -4.24 -6.82
N ALA A 203 1.10 -5.41 -6.52
CA ALA A 203 1.27 -6.49 -7.48
C ALA A 203 -0.09 -7.01 -8.00
N PHE A 204 -1.11 -7.05 -7.15
CA PHE A 204 -2.47 -7.43 -7.55
C PHE A 204 -3.06 -6.46 -8.59
N PHE A 205 -2.92 -5.15 -8.38
CA PHE A 205 -3.41 -4.15 -9.33
C PHE A 205 -2.61 -4.17 -10.64
N MET A 206 -1.28 -4.29 -10.56
CA MET A 206 -0.41 -4.38 -11.74
C MET A 206 -0.71 -5.61 -12.61
N LYS A 207 -1.04 -6.74 -11.98
CA LYS A 207 -1.50 -7.93 -12.69
C LYS A 207 -2.79 -7.68 -13.49
N HIS A 208 -3.70 -6.84 -12.98
CA HIS A 208 -4.91 -6.47 -13.71
C HIS A 208 -4.61 -5.61 -14.94
N LEU A 209 -3.57 -4.76 -14.88
CA LEU A 209 -3.08 -4.00 -16.04
C LEU A 209 -2.27 -4.84 -17.04
N GLY A 210 -2.05 -6.13 -16.75
CA GLY A 210 -1.31 -7.06 -17.61
C GLY A 210 0.21 -7.01 -17.44
N VAL A 211 0.70 -6.40 -16.36
CA VAL A 211 2.13 -6.43 -15.98
C VAL A 211 2.43 -7.80 -15.35
N LYS A 212 3.41 -8.53 -15.89
CA LYS A 212 3.79 -9.85 -15.37
C LYS A 212 4.86 -9.71 -14.29
N THR A 213 4.59 -10.22 -13.10
CA THR A 213 5.61 -10.37 -12.05
C THR A 213 6.55 -11.52 -12.41
N ARG A 214 7.87 -11.30 -12.49
CA ARG A 214 8.87 -12.37 -12.72
C ARG A 214 9.22 -13.14 -11.45
N ALA A 215 8.26 -13.30 -10.55
CA ALA A 215 8.41 -14.18 -9.40
C ALA A 215 8.42 -15.65 -9.88
N VAL A 216 9.61 -16.12 -10.26
CA VAL A 216 9.97 -17.54 -10.45
C VAL A 216 8.98 -18.32 -11.31
N ASP A 217 8.95 -18.04 -12.61
CA ASP A 217 8.33 -18.97 -13.56
C ASP A 217 9.28 -20.16 -13.80
N SER A 218 9.06 -21.27 -13.09
CA SER A 218 9.50 -22.58 -13.55
C SER A 218 8.66 -23.71 -12.96
N LYS A 219 7.78 -24.24 -13.83
CA LYS A 219 7.16 -25.58 -13.80
C LYS A 219 6.19 -25.88 -12.64
N LYS A 220 4.90 -25.98 -13.02
CA LYS A 220 3.81 -26.70 -12.33
C LYS A 220 3.62 -26.36 -10.84
N SER A 221 2.71 -25.43 -10.53
CA SER A 221 1.68 -25.73 -9.53
C SER A 221 0.47 -24.81 -9.66
N ARG A 222 -0.70 -25.42 -9.86
CA ARG A 222 -1.92 -24.94 -9.22
C ARG A 222 -1.68 -25.03 -7.71
N GLY A 223 -1.29 -23.95 -7.06
CA GLY A 223 -1.03 -23.94 -5.61
C GLY A 223 -1.06 -22.52 -5.08
N GLY A 224 -2.09 -22.19 -4.30
CA GLY A 224 -2.33 -20.84 -3.81
C GLY A 224 -1.24 -20.31 -2.89
N PHE A 225 -0.72 -19.14 -3.24
CA PHE A 225 0.09 -18.29 -2.35
C PHE A 225 -0.76 -17.30 -1.53
N PHE A 226 -2.08 -17.28 -1.71
CA PHE A 226 -3.03 -16.55 -0.87
C PHE A 226 -3.84 -17.52 -0.01
N ARG A 227 -3.24 -18.00 1.08
CA ARG A 227 -4.03 -18.52 2.19
C ARG A 227 -3.53 -17.87 3.47
N ARG A 228 -4.10 -16.70 3.80
CA ARG A 228 -4.03 -16.14 5.16
C ARG A 228 -4.50 -17.25 6.10
N GLN A 229 -3.62 -17.69 6.99
CA GLN A 229 -3.96 -18.63 8.02
C GLN A 229 -4.82 -17.87 9.04
N LEU A 230 -6.14 -18.04 8.92
CA LEU A 230 -7.09 -17.62 9.93
C LEU A 230 -6.72 -18.34 11.23
N VAL A 231 -6.00 -17.65 12.11
CA VAL A 231 -5.86 -18.06 13.51
C VAL A 231 -7.24 -17.91 14.14
N LYS A 232 -7.99 -19.01 14.19
CA LYS A 232 -9.18 -19.12 15.03
C LYS A 232 -8.73 -19.05 16.49
N VAL A 233 -8.90 -17.90 17.11
CA VAL A 233 -8.92 -17.80 18.59
C VAL A 233 -10.24 -18.44 19.03
N GLY A 234 -10.20 -19.73 19.35
CA GLY A 234 -11.33 -20.47 19.89
C GLY A 234 -11.40 -20.34 21.40
N TYR A 235 -12.22 -19.41 21.90
CA TYR A 235 -12.75 -19.50 23.26
C TYR A 235 -13.95 -20.46 23.27
N HIS A 236 -13.74 -21.74 23.58
CA HIS A 236 -14.73 -22.53 24.30
C HIS A 236 -14.19 -23.90 24.74
N GLN A 237 -13.83 -24.04 26.02
CA GLN A 237 -13.94 -25.33 26.69
C GLN A 237 -14.06 -25.12 28.20
N LEU A 238 -15.28 -24.80 28.66
CA LEU A 238 -15.67 -25.08 30.04
C LEU A 238 -16.86 -26.03 30.01
N CYS A 239 -16.85 -26.96 30.96
CA CYS A 239 -17.86 -27.96 31.28
C CYS A 239 -17.77 -29.26 30.47
N LYS A 240 -17.14 -30.28 31.07
CA LYS A 240 -17.86 -31.48 31.54
C LYS A 240 -16.95 -32.40 32.37
N HIS A 241 -17.51 -32.81 33.52
CA HIS A 241 -17.21 -33.99 34.32
C HIS A 241 -15.80 -34.20 34.88
N VAL A 242 -15.63 -33.84 36.16
CA VAL A 242 -14.71 -34.54 37.06
C VAL A 242 -15.53 -35.10 38.21
N VAL A 243 -15.61 -36.44 38.24
CA VAL A 243 -16.15 -37.25 39.33
C VAL A 243 -15.07 -37.36 40.40
N LEU A 244 -15.39 -36.96 41.63
CA LEU A 244 -14.56 -37.23 42.82
C LEU A 244 -14.58 -38.74 43.13
N PRO A 245 -13.51 -39.25 43.75
CA PRO A 245 -13.64 -39.52 45.19
C PRO A 245 -12.39 -39.18 46.03
N PHE A 246 -12.64 -38.70 47.26
CA PHE A 246 -12.04 -39.08 48.56
C PHE A 246 -10.61 -39.70 48.57
N PHE A 247 -9.62 -39.23 49.35
CA PHE A 247 -9.56 -39.10 50.82
C PHE A 247 -8.45 -38.10 51.28
N PRO A 248 -8.46 -37.65 52.56
CA PRO A 248 -7.64 -36.56 53.08
C PRO A 248 -6.42 -37.07 53.89
N VAL A 249 -5.32 -36.30 53.93
CA VAL A 249 -4.34 -36.37 55.02
C VAL A 249 -3.78 -34.97 55.31
N THR A 250 -3.71 -34.71 56.62
CA THR A 250 -3.30 -33.58 57.43
C THR A 250 -1.85 -33.10 57.29
N ALA A 251 -1.64 -31.84 57.70
CA ALA A 251 -0.51 -31.25 58.46
C ALA A 251 0.00 -29.96 57.79
N ASP A 252 -0.33 -28.77 58.29
CA ASP A 252 0.28 -28.04 59.43
C ASP A 252 1.60 -27.33 59.08
N VAL A 253 1.78 -26.18 59.74
CA VAL A 253 2.98 -25.33 59.86
C VAL A 253 3.15 -24.14 58.91
N LYS A 254 3.31 -23.01 59.61
CA LYS A 254 3.39 -21.59 59.25
C LYS A 254 4.88 -21.17 59.00
N PRO A 255 5.22 -19.87 58.91
CA PRO A 255 5.87 -19.20 57.78
C PRO A 255 7.39 -18.96 58.01
N LYS A 256 8.10 -18.39 57.04
CA LYS A 256 9.34 -17.62 57.33
C LYS A 256 9.64 -16.55 56.27
N THR A 257 10.01 -15.40 56.83
CA THR A 257 10.37 -14.09 56.28
C THR A 257 11.84 -14.05 55.82
N GLU A 258 12.16 -13.08 54.96
CA GLU A 258 13.45 -12.37 54.70
C GLU A 258 13.69 -12.25 53.17
N ALA A 259 13.66 -11.08 52.52
CA ALA A 259 14.40 -9.81 52.64
C ALA A 259 15.68 -9.77 51.78
N GLU A 260 15.89 -8.61 51.14
CA GLU A 260 17.01 -8.19 50.25
C GLU A 260 17.01 -8.74 48.81
N GLY A 261 17.30 -7.99 47.75
CA GLY A 261 17.76 -6.61 47.59
C GLY A 261 18.09 -6.37 46.10
N THR A 262 17.69 -5.20 45.59
CA THR A 262 18.33 -4.38 44.55
C THR A 262 19.00 -5.05 43.34
N ARG A 263 18.46 -4.82 42.13
CA ARG A 263 19.15 -4.16 40.98
C ARG A 263 18.27 -4.16 39.71
N ARG A 264 18.11 -2.97 39.10
CA ARG A 264 17.61 -2.77 37.74
C ARG A 264 18.74 -3.02 36.73
N PRO A 265 18.41 -3.45 35.50
CA PRO A 265 19.03 -2.89 34.29
C PRO A 265 17.91 -2.42 33.33
N GLU A 266 17.85 -1.12 33.00
CA GLU A 266 18.45 -0.51 31.80
C GLU A 266 17.76 -0.93 30.50
N PHE A 267 16.90 -0.04 30.00
CA PHE A 267 16.27 -0.09 28.68
C PHE A 267 17.25 0.41 27.62
N PRO A 268 17.37 -0.25 26.46
CA PRO A 268 18.06 0.33 25.32
C PRO A 268 17.13 1.28 24.54
N THR A 269 17.63 2.50 24.33
CA THR A 269 17.08 3.53 23.44
C THR A 269 17.15 3.10 21.96
N PRO A 270 16.13 3.40 21.13
CA PRO A 270 16.24 3.24 19.68
C PRO A 270 16.97 4.43 19.03
N PRO A 271 17.65 4.24 17.88
CA PRO A 271 18.38 5.30 17.21
C PRO A 271 17.43 6.28 16.50
N PHE A 272 17.70 7.57 16.75
CA PHE A 272 17.21 8.71 15.98
C PHE A 272 17.83 8.69 14.58
N PHE A 273 16.99 8.73 13.54
CA PHE A 273 17.36 9.42 12.29
C PHE A 273 16.19 10.26 11.79
N CYS A 274 16.34 11.56 12.05
CA CYS A 274 15.94 12.74 11.28
C CYS A 274 14.61 12.74 10.51
N ARG A 275 13.57 13.31 11.14
CA ARG A 275 12.55 14.11 10.46
C ARG A 275 13.03 15.57 10.38
N MET A 276 13.53 15.98 9.22
CA MET A 276 13.42 17.35 8.71
C MET A 276 12.41 17.22 7.55
N VAL A 277 11.30 17.94 7.47
CA VAL A 277 11.19 19.38 7.35
C VAL A 277 9.80 19.80 7.84
N THR A 278 9.72 20.78 8.74
CA THR A 278 8.53 21.63 8.87
C THR A 278 8.98 23.00 9.37
N SER A 279 8.49 24.04 8.68
CA SER A 279 8.49 25.46 9.06
C SER A 279 9.41 26.36 8.24
N LEU A 280 8.80 27.04 7.26
CA LEU A 280 9.15 28.41 6.90
C LEU A 280 7.84 29.12 6.49
N LEU A 281 7.12 29.55 7.52
CA LEU A 281 6.33 30.78 7.48
C LEU A 281 7.22 31.86 8.10
N ILE A 282 7.37 33.00 7.42
CA ILE A 282 7.38 34.38 7.95
C ILE A 282 7.71 35.32 6.77
N ASN A 283 6.70 36.08 6.35
CA ASN A 283 6.85 37.37 5.69
C ASN A 283 7.26 38.43 6.71
N PRO A 284 8.01 39.46 6.31
CA PRO A 284 7.75 40.83 6.75
C PRO A 284 6.81 41.56 5.77
#